data_AF-A0AAE6WMU6-F1
#
_entry.id   AF-A0AAE6WMU6-F1
#
_cell.length_a   1.000
_cell.length_b   1.000
_cell.length_c   1.000
_cell.angle_alpha   90.00
_cell.angle_beta   90.00
_cell.angle_gamma   90.00
#
_symmetry.space_group_name_H-M   'P 1'
#
loop_
_entity.id
_entity.type
_entity.pdbx_description
1 polymer ?
#
loop_
_entity_poly.entity_id
_entity_poly.type
_entity_poly.pdbx_seq_one_letter_code
_entity_poly.pdbx_strand_id
1 'polypeptide(L)' 'MKYIQLTSSKNRRLWNIHDRMPVILKRENEALWLDREVQEGELLESLLLP' A
#
# COMPACT_ATOMS: atom_id res chain seq x y z
N MET A 1 19.49 8.73 3.78
CA MET A 1 18.10 8.50 4.19
C MET A 1 17.65 7.17 3.57
N LYS A 2 17.05 6.25 4.34
CA LYS A 2 16.67 4.91 3.86
C LYS A 2 15.15 4.78 3.95
N TYR A 3 14.54 4.24 2.90
CA TYR A 3 13.12 3.93 2.84
C TYR A 3 12.95 2.45 2.49
N ILE A 4 11.79 1.90 2.83
CA ILE A 4 11.36 0.57 2.39
C ILE A 4 10.08 0.71 1.60
N GLN A 5 9.85 -0.21 0.67
CA GLN A 5 8.62 -0.27 -0.11
C GLN A 5 7.71 -1.34 0.46
N LEU A 6 6.47 -0.98 0.76
CA LEU A 6 5.45 -1.93 1.23
C LEU A 6 4.96 -2.79 0.05
N THR A 7 4.72 -4.07 0.34
CA THR A 7 4.23 -5.04 -0.64
C THR A 7 3.00 -5.77 -0.12
N SER A 8 2.12 -6.16 -1.03
CA SER A 8 0.94 -7.00 -0.79
C SER A 8 1.02 -8.27 -1.66
N SER A 9 0.03 -9.15 -1.53
CA SER A 9 -0.14 -10.27 -2.45
C SER A 9 -0.49 -9.78 -3.86
N LYS A 10 -0.14 -10.55 -4.88
CA LYS A 10 -0.54 -10.24 -6.26
C LYS A 10 -2.06 -10.13 -6.43
N ASN A 11 -2.49 -9.24 -7.32
CA ASN A 11 -3.86 -9.30 -7.85
C ASN A 11 -3.98 -10.31 -9.00
N ARG A 12 -5.22 -10.58 -9.43
CA ARG A 12 -5.53 -11.57 -10.48
C ARG A 12 -4.85 -11.27 -11.82
N ARG A 13 -4.43 -10.04 -12.12
CA ARG A 13 -3.75 -9.75 -13.39
C ARG A 13 -2.27 -10.16 -13.36
N LEU A 14 -1.65 -10.16 -12.18
CA LEU A 14 -0.22 -10.41 -12.01
C LEU A 14 0.10 -11.84 -11.52
N TRP A 15 -0.91 -12.70 -11.41
CA TRP A 15 -0.80 -14.01 -10.76
C TRP A 15 0.29 -14.94 -11.32
N ASN A 16 0.59 -14.81 -12.61
CA ASN A 16 1.56 -15.62 -13.36
C ASN A 16 2.94 -14.94 -13.52
N ILE A 17 3.15 -13.76 -12.94
CA ILE A 17 4.41 -13.02 -13.02
C ILE A 17 5.20 -13.16 -11.71
N HIS A 18 4.58 -12.87 -10.57
CA HIS A 18 5.23 -12.95 -9.25
C HIS A 18 4.23 -13.02 -8.09
N ASP A 19 4.65 -13.53 -6.93
CA ASP A 19 3.76 -13.75 -5.78
C ASP A 19 3.36 -12.49 -5.00
N ARG A 20 4.20 -11.46 -5.11
CA ARG A 20 4.09 -10.18 -4.41
C ARG A 20 4.03 -9.03 -5.39
N MET A 21 3.32 -7.97 -5.01
CA MET A 21 3.30 -6.71 -5.73
C MET A 21 3.48 -5.54 -4.74
N PRO A 22 3.94 -4.37 -5.20
CA PRO A 22 3.94 -3.20 -4.35
C PRO A 22 2.51 -2.78 -3.97
N VAL A 23 2.34 -2.22 -2.77
CA VAL A 23 1.10 -1.53 -2.42
C VAL A 23 1.02 -0.27 -3.29
N ILE A 24 -0.06 -0.13 -4.05
CA ILE A 24 -0.30 1.02 -4.92
C ILE A 24 -1.46 1.81 -4.33
N LEU A 25 -1.18 3.03 -3.87
CA LEU A 25 -2.21 3.91 -3.37
C LEU A 25 -3.05 4.44 -4.53
N LYS A 26 -4.37 4.51 -4.30
CA LYS A 26 -5.23 5.35 -5.13
C LYS A 26 -4.90 6.81 -4.84
N ARG A 27 -5.04 7.65 -5.86
CA ARG A 27 -4.65 9.07 -5.79
C ARG A 27 -5.44 9.85 -4.75
N GLU A 28 -6.71 9.51 -4.54
CA GLU A 28 -7.55 10.07 -3.48
C GLU A 28 -7.04 9.79 -2.05
N ASN A 29 -6.22 8.76 -1.86
CA ASN A 29 -5.71 8.37 -0.54
C ASN A 29 -4.29 8.88 -0.25
N GLU A 30 -3.67 9.61 -1.19
CA GLU A 30 -2.29 10.09 -1.04
C GLU A 30 -2.15 11.05 0.14
N ALA A 31 -3.09 12.00 0.28
CA ALA A 31 -3.08 12.95 1.38
C ALA A 31 -3.16 12.25 2.74
N LEU A 32 -4.05 11.26 2.86
CA LEU A 32 -4.18 10.44 4.07
C LEU A 32 -2.87 9.68 4.41
N TRP A 33 -2.18 9.15 3.41
CA TRP A 33 -0.91 8.42 3.61
C TRP A 33 0.24 9.32 4.07
N LEU A 34 0.25 10.58 3.63
CA LEU A 34 1.30 11.55 3.95
C LEU A 34 1.03 12.34 5.23
N ASP A 35 -0.19 12.26 5.77
CA ASP A 35 -0.56 12.93 7.01
C ASP A 35 0.13 12.28 8.21
N ARG A 36 0.98 13.06 8.89
CA ARG A 36 1.76 12.60 10.05
C ARG A 36 0.97 12.63 11.35
N GLU A 37 -0.19 13.29 11.36
CA GLU A 37 -1.09 13.35 12.52
C GLU A 37 -1.99 12.09 12.59
N VAL A 38 -2.16 11.39 11.48
CA VAL A 38 -2.91 10.13 11.40
C VAL A 38 -2.05 8.98 11.92
N GLN A 39 -2.39 8.45 13.10
CA GLN A 39 -1.71 7.31 13.74
C GLN A 39 -2.62 6.08 13.92
N GLU A 40 -3.84 6.13 13.39
CA GLU A 40 -4.81 5.04 13.46
C GLU A 40 -4.37 3.89 12.55
N GLY A 41 -3.74 2.88 13.14
CA GLY A 41 -3.15 1.75 12.41
C GLY A 41 -4.17 1.03 11.51
N GLU A 42 -5.39 0.79 12.01
CA GLU A 42 -6.44 0.12 11.24
C GLU A 42 -6.84 0.90 9.97
N LEU A 43 -6.89 2.24 10.06
CA LEU A 43 -7.17 3.10 8.91
C LEU A 43 -6.05 3.01 7.86
N LEU A 44 -4.80 3.07 8.29
CA LEU A 44 -3.65 2.97 7.39
C LEU A 44 -3.51 1.57 6.77
N GLU A 45 -3.77 0.51 7.54
CA GLU A 45 -3.77 -0.87 7.06
C GLU A 45 -4.84 -1.11 6.00
N SER A 46 -5.99 -0.42 6.08
CA SER A 46 -7.06 -0.51 5.08
C SER A 46 -6.61 -0.06 3.66
N LEU A 47 -5.51 0.69 3.56
CA LEU A 47 -4.93 1.14 2.30
C LEU A 47 -4.01 0.09 1.65
N LEU A 48 -3.59 -0.96 2.38
CA LEU A 48 -2.55 -1.91 1.99
C LEU A 48 -3.11 -3.10 1.19
N LEU A 49 -3.81 -2.82 0.08
CA LEU A 49 -4.53 -3.82 -0.72
C LEU A 49 -3.83 -4.15 -2.06
N PRO A 50 -4.06 -5.35 -2.65
CA PRO A 50 -3.65 -5.72 -4.01
C PRO A 50 -4.33 -4.98 -5.17
#